data_AF-A0A538K089-F1
#
_entry.id   AF-A0A538K089-F1
#
_cell.length_a   1.000
_cell.length_b   1.000
_cell.length_c   1.000
_cell.angle_alpha   90.00
_cell.angle_beta   90.00
_cell.angle_gamma   90.00
#
_symmetry.space_group_name_H-M   'P 1'
#
loop_
_entity.id
_entity.type
_entity.pdbx_description
1 polymer ?
#
loop_
_entity_poly.entity_id
_entity_poly.type
_entity_poly.pdbx_seq_one_letter_code
_entity_poly.pdbx_strand_id
1 'polypeptide(L)'
;MIPERVLSWIVGVSSIAAVCVVLVAITSVNQAAAAKAGDAPALLNDVARVYSLGVGQVRCASQLEWDTDPHRTRFSWGYTNVRGDYTVLPPMICAGAMNVGSISVPAWQQAAGVWMLVHEAFHLRHWRFRRNEAKVGCQTIVYFTDAAARLGASDSHAQELYPYGLALHDLELDLYPWHRDPRCVVPPWFPPSAP
;
A
#
# COMPACT_ATOMS: atom_id res chain seq x y z
N MET A 1 -16.85 8.45 -0.08
CA MET A 1 -16.68 9.52 -1.07
C MET A 1 -15.19 9.77 -1.14
N ILE A 2 -14.54 9.22 -2.15
CA ILE A 2 -13.17 9.60 -2.48
C ILE A 2 -13.30 11.00 -3.07
N PRO A 3 -12.60 12.03 -2.55
CA PRO A 3 -12.69 13.36 -3.11
C PRO A 3 -12.34 13.29 -4.61
N GLU A 4 -13.17 13.88 -5.47
CA GLU A 4 -13.09 13.77 -6.94
C GLU A 4 -11.70 14.10 -7.50
N ARG A 5 -10.93 14.92 -6.77
CA ARG A 5 -9.53 15.21 -7.09
C ARG A 5 -8.67 13.95 -7.18
N VAL A 6 -8.86 12.96 -6.31
CA VAL A 6 -8.05 11.71 -6.28
C VAL A 6 -8.43 10.76 -7.42
N LEU A 7 -9.69 10.75 -7.85
CA LEU A 7 -10.16 9.93 -8.96
C LEU A 7 -9.58 10.36 -10.31
N SER A 8 -9.31 11.66 -10.54
CA SER A 8 -8.69 12.10 -11.79
C SER A 8 -7.21 11.72 -11.92
N TRP A 9 -6.52 11.44 -10.81
CA TRP A 9 -5.15 10.88 -10.83
C TRP A 9 -5.13 9.37 -11.06
N ILE A 10 -6.19 8.67 -10.63
CA ILE A 10 -6.32 7.21 -10.76
C ILE A 10 -6.79 6.82 -12.18
N VAL A 11 -7.56 7.66 -12.84
CA VAL A 11 -8.09 7.43 -14.18
C VAL A 11 -7.53 8.50 -15.11
N GLY A 12 -6.35 8.26 -15.68
CA GLY A 12 -5.78 9.13 -16.71
C GLY A 12 -6.67 9.19 -17.94
N VAL A 13 -7.59 10.16 -18.00
CA VAL A 13 -8.42 10.42 -19.18
C VAL A 13 -7.66 11.36 -20.10
N SER A 14 -6.83 10.79 -20.98
CA SER A 14 -6.36 11.51 -22.17
C SER A 14 -7.52 11.67 -23.16
N SER A 15 -7.80 12.91 -23.51
CA SER A 15 -8.77 13.26 -24.55
C SER A 15 -8.14 13.15 -25.95
N ILE A 16 -9.02 12.84 -26.91
CA ILE A 16 -8.94 13.05 -28.38
C ILE A 16 -8.40 11.88 -29.25
N ALA A 17 -9.37 11.13 -29.78
CA ALA A 17 -9.50 10.62 -31.15
C ALA A 17 -8.26 10.15 -31.95
N ALA A 18 -8.16 8.83 -32.13
CA ALA A 18 -7.86 8.22 -33.44
C ALA A 18 -8.46 6.81 -33.49
N VAL A 19 -9.40 6.60 -34.42
CA VAL A 19 -9.96 5.30 -34.75
C VAL A 19 -8.95 4.53 -35.59
N CYS A 20 -8.48 3.39 -35.09
CA CYS A 20 -8.03 2.26 -35.93
C CYS A 20 -8.38 0.95 -35.23
N VAL A 21 -9.25 0.19 -35.88
CA VAL A 21 -9.68 -1.16 -35.50
C VAL A 21 -8.52 -2.13 -35.70
N VAL A 22 -8.09 -2.81 -34.63
CA VAL A 22 -7.57 -4.18 -34.72
C VAL A 22 -8.15 -4.96 -33.54
N LEU A 23 -9.22 -5.72 -33.82
CA LEU A 23 -9.68 -6.80 -32.96
C LEU A 23 -8.63 -7.92 -32.96
N VAL A 24 -7.73 -7.91 -31.98
CA VAL A 24 -7.07 -9.14 -31.54
C VAL A 24 -7.61 -9.45 -30.15
N ALA A 25 -8.49 -10.46 -30.10
CA ALA A 25 -8.92 -11.08 -28.87
C ALA A 25 -7.71 -11.78 -28.23
N ILE A 26 -6.98 -11.05 -27.38
CA ILE A 26 -6.07 -11.66 -26.42
C ILE A 26 -6.85 -11.75 -25.10
N THR A 27 -7.64 -12.82 -24.97
CA THR A 27 -8.20 -13.24 -23.69
C THR A 27 -7.10 -13.88 -22.84
N SER A 28 -6.08 -13.12 -22.47
CA SER A 28 -5.24 -13.44 -21.31
C SER A 28 -5.79 -12.65 -20.14
N VAL A 29 -6.83 -13.20 -19.53
CA VAL A 29 -7.21 -12.86 -18.17
C VAL A 29 -5.96 -13.11 -17.32
N ASN A 30 -5.21 -12.05 -17.04
CA ASN A 30 -4.18 -12.03 -16.01
C ASN A 30 -4.90 -12.26 -14.67
N GLN A 31 -5.22 -13.52 -14.39
CA GLN A 31 -5.36 -13.99 -13.02
C GLN A 31 -3.97 -13.89 -12.42
N ALA A 32 -3.59 -12.68 -11.97
CA ALA A 32 -2.68 -12.59 -10.84
C ALA A 32 -3.24 -13.57 -9.81
N ALA A 33 -2.45 -14.60 -9.47
CA ALA A 33 -2.90 -15.67 -8.61
C ALA A 33 -3.60 -15.05 -7.40
N ALA A 34 -4.93 -15.24 -7.33
CA ALA A 34 -5.70 -14.69 -6.23
C ALA A 34 -5.12 -15.31 -4.96
N ALA A 35 -4.54 -14.48 -4.08
CA ALA A 35 -4.15 -14.93 -2.76
C ALA A 35 -5.36 -15.65 -2.15
N LYS A 36 -5.17 -16.90 -1.74
CA LYS A 36 -6.27 -17.65 -1.15
C LYS A 36 -6.59 -17.02 0.20
N ALA A 37 -7.87 -17.07 0.54
CA ALA A 37 -8.43 -16.57 1.79
C ALA A 37 -7.58 -17.00 3.00
N GLY A 38 -7.18 -16.04 3.83
CA GLY A 38 -6.37 -16.31 5.03
C GLY A 38 -4.92 -16.71 4.78
N ASP A 39 -4.42 -16.60 3.54
CA ASP A 39 -3.01 -16.81 3.25
C ASP A 39 -2.17 -15.81 4.05
N ALA A 40 -1.12 -16.32 4.66
CA ALA A 40 -0.06 -15.53 5.27
C ALA A 40 1.17 -15.70 4.37
N PRO A 41 1.31 -14.89 3.30
CA PRO A 41 2.37 -15.11 2.34
C PRO A 41 3.73 -14.98 3.03
N ALA A 42 4.61 -15.98 2.83
CA ALA A 42 5.91 -16.03 3.49
C ALA A 42 6.71 -14.75 3.24
N LEU A 43 6.74 -14.28 1.98
CA LEU A 43 7.40 -13.03 1.60
C LEU A 43 6.92 -11.83 2.43
N LEU A 44 5.60 -11.60 2.51
CA LEU A 44 5.08 -10.45 3.25
C LEU A 44 5.38 -10.55 4.74
N ASN A 45 5.32 -11.75 5.31
CA ASN A 45 5.66 -11.98 6.71
C ASN A 45 7.15 -11.76 6.98
N ASP A 46 8.02 -12.22 6.10
CA ASP A 46 9.46 -12.05 6.23
C ASP A 46 9.86 -10.57 6.16
N VAL A 47 9.28 -9.81 5.22
CA VAL A 47 9.49 -8.36 5.13
C VAL A 47 8.90 -7.62 6.33
N ALA A 48 7.65 -7.91 6.71
CA ALA A 48 7.02 -7.26 7.86
C ALA A 48 7.78 -7.49 9.16
N ARG A 49 8.37 -8.69 9.35
CA ARG A 49 9.20 -9.01 10.52
C ARG A 49 10.45 -8.15 10.66
N VAL A 50 10.98 -7.58 9.58
CA VAL A 50 12.07 -6.60 9.66
C VAL A 50 11.61 -5.36 10.44
N TYR A 51 10.42 -4.85 10.14
CA TYR A 51 9.89 -3.61 10.74
C TYR A 51 9.16 -3.85 12.06
N SER A 52 8.53 -5.01 12.23
CA SER A 52 7.88 -5.41 13.47
C SER A 52 8.86 -5.96 14.52
N LEU A 53 10.14 -6.14 14.16
CA LEU A 53 11.16 -6.82 14.96
C LEU A 53 10.77 -8.27 15.30
N GLY A 54 10.26 -9.00 14.32
CA GLY A 54 9.91 -10.41 14.43
C GLY A 54 8.50 -10.69 14.96
N VAL A 55 7.72 -9.65 15.28
CA VAL A 55 6.39 -9.80 15.90
C VAL A 55 5.28 -9.93 14.87
N GLY A 56 4.39 -10.87 15.13
CA GLY A 56 3.10 -10.99 14.49
C GLY A 56 3.07 -11.57 13.08
N GLN A 57 1.89 -11.52 12.48
CA GLN A 57 1.59 -12.11 11.18
C GLN A 57 0.90 -11.13 10.24
N VAL A 58 1.28 -11.14 8.97
CA VAL A 58 0.55 -10.48 7.88
C VAL A 58 -0.36 -11.50 7.21
N ARG A 59 -1.64 -11.13 7.07
CA ARG A 59 -2.67 -11.96 6.44
C ARG A 59 -3.28 -11.21 5.28
N CYS A 60 -3.47 -11.89 4.16
CA CYS A 60 -4.18 -11.35 3.02
C CYS A 60 -5.62 -11.86 3.05
N ALA A 61 -6.57 -10.94 3.20
CA ALA A 61 -7.97 -11.30 3.10
C ALA A 61 -8.34 -11.60 1.64
N SER A 62 -9.20 -12.58 1.44
CA SER A 62 -9.98 -12.69 0.21
C SER A 62 -11.02 -11.57 0.12
N GLN A 63 -11.58 -11.36 -1.07
CA GLN A 63 -12.61 -10.34 -1.27
C GLN A 63 -13.83 -10.57 -0.36
N LEU A 64 -14.27 -11.83 -0.23
CA LEU A 64 -15.40 -12.18 0.63
C LEU A 64 -15.11 -11.93 2.12
N GLU A 65 -13.91 -12.29 2.59
CA GLU A 65 -13.51 -12.02 3.98
C GLU A 65 -13.47 -10.51 4.23
N TRP A 66 -12.86 -9.74 3.32
CA TRP A 66 -12.79 -8.29 3.46
C TRP A 66 -14.17 -7.62 3.39
N ASP A 67 -15.08 -8.15 2.57
CA ASP A 67 -16.44 -7.62 2.45
C ASP A 67 -17.34 -7.90 3.65
N THR A 68 -17.04 -8.96 4.40
CA THR A 68 -17.79 -9.35 5.60
C THR A 68 -17.07 -9.00 6.91
N ASP A 69 -15.87 -8.44 6.85
CA ASP A 69 -15.07 -8.06 8.02
C ASP A 69 -15.72 -6.89 8.80
N PRO A 70 -16.10 -7.07 10.08
CA PRO A 70 -16.69 -6.01 10.89
C PRO A 70 -15.71 -4.89 11.28
N HIS A 71 -14.40 -5.11 11.15
CA HIS A 71 -13.35 -4.13 11.43
C HIS A 71 -13.01 -3.26 10.22
N ARG A 72 -13.47 -3.62 9.02
CA ARG A 72 -13.31 -2.80 7.83
C ARG A 72 -14.05 -1.48 7.99
N THR A 73 -13.33 -0.38 7.75
CA THR A 73 -13.95 0.95 7.60
C THR A 73 -13.92 1.40 6.14
N ARG A 74 -14.76 2.37 5.76
CA ARG A 74 -14.79 2.92 4.38
C ARG A 74 -13.48 3.56 3.92
N PHE A 75 -12.57 3.83 4.86
CA PHE A 75 -11.28 4.47 4.63
C PHE A 75 -10.11 3.59 5.12
N SER A 76 -10.37 2.33 5.51
CA SER A 76 -9.32 1.40 5.95
C SER A 76 -8.69 0.74 4.73
N TRP A 77 -7.38 0.89 4.62
CA TRP A 77 -6.53 0.25 3.60
C TRP A 77 -5.77 -0.95 4.20
N GLY A 78 -6.16 -1.35 5.42
CA GLY A 78 -5.53 -2.34 6.28
C GLY A 78 -5.98 -2.13 7.74
N TYR A 79 -5.69 -3.10 8.60
CA TYR A 79 -5.76 -2.89 10.05
C TYR A 79 -4.82 -3.83 10.81
N THR A 80 -4.40 -3.41 12.00
CA THR A 80 -3.63 -4.24 12.94
C THR A 80 -4.39 -4.54 14.22
N ASN A 81 -4.48 -5.82 14.57
CA ASN A 81 -4.87 -6.27 15.90
C ASN A 81 -3.62 -6.44 16.78
N VAL A 82 -3.25 -5.37 17.49
CA VAL A 82 -2.08 -5.33 18.40
C VAL A 82 -2.18 -6.23 19.64
N ARG A 83 -3.34 -6.88 19.88
CA ARG A 83 -3.49 -7.88 20.96
C ARG A 83 -3.34 -9.30 20.44
N GLY A 84 -3.79 -9.54 19.21
CA GLY A 84 -3.66 -10.82 18.51
C GLY A 84 -2.37 -10.93 17.70
N ASP A 85 -1.55 -9.88 17.68
CA ASP A 85 -0.31 -9.76 16.90
C ASP A 85 -0.49 -10.16 15.43
N TYR A 86 -1.51 -9.61 14.78
CA TYR A 86 -1.67 -9.78 13.33
C TYR A 86 -2.18 -8.51 12.66
N THR A 87 -1.86 -8.38 11.38
CA THR A 87 -2.47 -7.40 10.48
C THR A 87 -3.19 -8.11 9.34
N VAL A 88 -4.24 -7.47 8.83
CA VAL A 88 -5.00 -7.94 7.67
C VAL A 88 -4.94 -6.88 6.58
N LEU A 89 -4.47 -7.28 5.41
CA LEU A 89 -4.46 -6.45 4.20
C LEU A 89 -5.62 -6.85 3.29
N PRO A 90 -6.36 -5.88 2.71
CA PRO A 90 -7.36 -6.16 1.69
C PRO A 90 -6.75 -6.75 0.42
N PRO A 91 -7.54 -7.45 -0.42
CA PRO A 91 -7.04 -8.11 -1.64
C PRO A 91 -6.22 -7.20 -2.54
N MET A 92 -6.68 -5.96 -2.78
CA MET A 92 -6.02 -5.01 -3.65
C MET A 92 -4.64 -4.60 -3.11
N ILE A 93 -4.53 -4.37 -1.81
CA ILE A 93 -3.29 -3.96 -1.14
C ILE A 93 -2.33 -5.15 -1.04
N CYS A 94 -2.84 -6.34 -0.72
CA CYS A 94 -2.04 -7.56 -0.73
C CYS A 94 -1.47 -7.85 -2.13
N ALA A 95 -2.29 -7.73 -3.19
CA ALA A 95 -1.83 -7.90 -4.56
C ALA A 95 -0.75 -6.88 -4.95
N GLY A 96 -0.89 -5.64 -4.48
CA GLY A 96 0.14 -4.60 -4.61
C GLY A 96 1.47 -5.01 -3.97
N ALA A 97 1.42 -5.41 -2.69
CA ALA A 97 2.62 -5.78 -1.93
C ALA A 97 3.30 -7.06 -2.46
N MET A 98 2.52 -8.04 -2.93
CA MET A 98 3.03 -9.30 -3.46
C MET A 98 3.70 -9.18 -4.84
N ASN A 99 3.46 -8.09 -5.56
CA ASN A 99 3.93 -7.90 -6.94
C ASN A 99 4.73 -6.61 -7.11
N VAL A 100 5.40 -6.15 -6.05
CA VAL A 100 6.33 -5.02 -6.14
C VAL A 100 7.47 -5.38 -7.10
N GLY A 101 7.79 -4.47 -8.01
CA GLY A 101 8.76 -4.71 -9.10
C GLY A 101 8.16 -5.40 -10.34
N SER A 102 6.89 -5.78 -10.31
CA SER A 102 6.20 -6.35 -11.47
C SER A 102 5.51 -5.28 -12.31
N ILE A 103 5.65 -5.37 -13.63
CA ILE A 103 4.91 -4.53 -14.57
C ILE A 103 3.41 -4.87 -14.64
N SER A 104 2.98 -6.00 -14.07
CA SER A 104 1.58 -6.45 -14.11
C SER A 104 0.67 -5.72 -13.13
N VAL A 105 1.23 -4.97 -12.18
CA VAL A 105 0.49 -4.20 -11.18
C VAL A 105 0.85 -2.72 -11.30
N PRO A 106 -0.13 -1.80 -11.35
CA PRO A 106 0.16 -0.37 -11.44
C PRO A 106 1.03 0.14 -10.28
N ALA A 107 1.92 1.10 -10.57
CA ALA A 107 2.85 1.66 -9.58
C ALA A 107 2.16 2.17 -8.31
N TRP A 108 1.00 2.86 -8.45
CA TRP A 108 0.24 3.34 -7.29
C TRP A 108 -0.22 2.20 -6.37
N GLN A 109 -0.60 1.06 -6.93
CA GLN A 109 -1.08 -0.10 -6.18
C GLN A 109 0.09 -0.82 -5.51
N GLN A 110 1.23 -0.94 -6.19
CA GLN A 110 2.46 -1.44 -5.59
C GLN A 110 2.87 -0.57 -4.39
N ALA A 111 2.93 0.74 -4.58
CA ALA A 111 3.26 1.71 -3.53
C ALA A 111 2.27 1.66 -2.35
N ALA A 112 0.98 1.52 -2.61
CA ALA A 112 -0.03 1.32 -1.56
C ALA A 112 0.18 0.01 -0.77
N GLY A 113 0.57 -1.06 -1.46
CA GLY A 113 0.99 -2.32 -0.85
C GLY A 113 2.19 -2.16 0.07
N VAL A 114 3.27 -1.51 -0.40
CA VAL A 114 4.47 -1.21 0.40
C VAL A 114 4.11 -0.36 1.62
N TRP A 115 3.40 0.75 1.40
CA TRP A 115 2.96 1.68 2.44
C TRP A 115 2.24 0.93 3.56
N MET A 116 1.21 0.15 3.21
CA MET A 116 0.39 -0.50 4.21
C MET A 116 1.10 -1.64 4.91
N LEU A 117 1.88 -2.45 4.21
CA LEU A 117 2.66 -3.50 4.85
C LEU A 117 3.57 -2.95 5.95
N VAL A 118 4.29 -1.87 5.65
CA VAL A 118 5.25 -1.27 6.59
C VAL A 118 4.54 -0.57 7.74
N HIS A 119 3.49 0.21 7.44
CA HIS A 119 2.68 0.90 8.45
C HIS A 119 2.13 -0.07 9.48
N GLU A 120 1.48 -1.14 9.01
CA GLU A 120 0.90 -2.15 9.88
C GLU A 120 1.98 -2.95 10.64
N ALA A 121 3.13 -3.23 10.01
CA ALA A 121 4.25 -3.88 10.70
C ALA A 121 4.81 -3.03 11.87
N PHE A 122 4.81 -1.70 11.75
CA PHE A 122 5.19 -0.84 12.87
C PHE A 122 4.13 -0.80 13.98
N HIS A 123 2.84 -1.04 13.70
CA HIS A 123 1.86 -1.30 14.75
C HIS A 123 2.09 -2.64 15.47
N LEU A 124 2.56 -3.66 14.75
CA LEU A 124 2.90 -4.97 15.34
C LEU A 124 4.12 -4.90 16.26
N ARG A 125 5.09 -4.03 15.96
CA ARG A 125 6.29 -3.87 16.79
C ARG A 125 5.93 -3.63 18.27
N HIS A 126 6.68 -4.24 19.17
CA HIS A 126 6.57 -3.97 20.61
C HIS A 126 7.39 -2.73 21.01
N TRP A 127 6.81 -1.55 20.79
CA TRP A 127 7.39 -0.25 21.15
C TRP A 127 6.31 0.70 21.68
N ARG A 128 6.74 1.73 22.43
CA ARG A 128 5.80 2.67 23.10
C ARG A 128 4.89 3.45 22.15
N PHE A 129 5.24 3.51 20.86
CA PHE A 129 4.52 4.28 19.85
C PHE A 129 3.66 3.44 18.91
N ARG A 130 3.52 2.13 19.15
CA ARG A 130 2.77 1.20 18.28
C ARG A 130 1.27 1.48 18.11
N ARG A 131 0.73 2.46 18.82
CA ARG A 131 -0.67 2.93 18.71
C ARG A 131 -0.75 4.42 18.38
N ASN A 132 0.37 5.01 17.96
CA ASN A 132 0.46 6.40 17.60
C ASN A 132 0.67 6.48 16.10
N GLU A 133 -0.41 6.76 15.38
CA GLU A 133 -0.46 6.85 13.93
C GLU A 133 0.62 7.79 13.38
N ALA A 134 0.83 8.94 14.03
CA ALA A 134 1.83 9.90 13.61
C ALA A 134 3.27 9.34 13.65
N LYS A 135 3.58 8.57 14.69
CA LYS A 135 4.89 7.90 14.82
C LYS A 135 5.02 6.73 13.86
N VAL A 136 3.95 5.96 13.67
CA VAL A 136 3.92 4.82 12.75
C VAL A 136 4.07 5.30 11.30
N GLY A 137 3.22 6.22 10.85
CA GLY A 137 3.28 6.80 9.51
C GLY A 137 4.63 7.47 9.21
N CYS A 138 5.26 8.10 10.21
CA CYS A 138 6.61 8.62 10.04
C CYS A 138 7.66 7.51 9.81
N GLN A 139 7.59 6.39 10.52
CA GLN A 139 8.48 5.28 10.23
C GLN A 139 8.19 4.68 8.86
N THR A 140 6.91 4.57 8.47
CA THR A 140 6.50 4.09 7.14
C THR A 140 7.19 4.85 6.03
N ILE A 141 7.15 6.18 6.05
CA ILE A 141 7.76 6.98 4.99
C ILE A 141 9.29 6.94 4.99
N VAL A 142 9.91 6.85 6.18
CA VAL A 142 11.37 6.73 6.32
C VAL A 142 11.89 5.40 5.76
N TYR A 143 11.16 4.31 5.96
CA TYR A 143 11.57 2.97 5.53
C TYR A 143 10.95 2.52 4.20
N PHE A 144 10.19 3.37 3.52
CA PHE A 144 9.40 3.00 2.35
C PHE A 144 10.26 2.38 1.23
N THR A 145 11.37 3.02 0.85
CA THR A 145 12.22 2.56 -0.27
C THR A 145 12.98 1.28 0.08
N ASP A 146 13.45 1.14 1.32
CA ASP A 146 14.03 -0.12 1.82
C ASP A 146 13.01 -1.25 1.77
N ALA A 147 11.75 -0.99 2.16
CA ALA A 147 10.68 -1.98 2.10
C ALA A 147 10.31 -2.37 0.67
N ALA A 148 10.22 -1.39 -0.24
CA ALA A 148 9.98 -1.65 -1.65
C ALA A 148 11.07 -2.56 -2.23
N ALA A 149 12.34 -2.30 -1.92
CA ALA A 149 13.46 -3.13 -2.36
C ALA A 149 13.35 -4.57 -1.82
N ARG A 150 13.02 -4.74 -0.53
CA ARG A 150 12.80 -6.06 0.09
C ARG A 150 11.63 -6.84 -0.52
N LEU A 151 10.63 -6.13 -1.04
CA LEU A 151 9.48 -6.73 -1.73
C LEU A 151 9.75 -7.03 -3.21
N GLY A 152 10.93 -6.68 -3.73
CA GLY A 152 11.37 -7.05 -5.08
C GLY A 152 11.62 -5.88 -6.04
N ALA A 153 11.44 -4.62 -5.61
CA ALA A 153 11.81 -3.48 -6.45
C ALA A 153 13.34 -3.41 -6.64
N SER A 154 13.79 -3.02 -7.83
CA SER A 154 15.14 -2.48 -8.01
C SER A 154 15.26 -1.12 -7.31
N ASP A 155 16.48 -0.63 -7.09
CA ASP A 155 16.70 0.71 -6.52
C ASP A 155 15.99 1.80 -7.31
N SER A 156 16.08 1.76 -8.65
CA SER A 156 15.40 2.74 -9.51
C SER A 156 13.88 2.66 -9.37
N HIS A 157 13.33 1.45 -9.31
CA HIS A 157 11.89 1.27 -9.18
C HIS A 157 11.39 1.67 -7.78
N ALA A 158 12.14 1.41 -6.72
CA ALA A 158 11.82 1.89 -5.38
C ALA A 158 11.74 3.42 -5.34
N GLN A 159 12.62 4.12 -6.06
CA GLN A 159 12.56 5.58 -6.22
C GLN A 159 11.36 6.03 -7.06
N GLU A 160 10.99 5.29 -8.11
CA GLU A 160 9.76 5.55 -8.89
C GLU A 160 8.48 5.39 -8.05
N LEU A 161 8.46 4.44 -7.11
CA LEU A 161 7.33 4.21 -6.22
C LEU A 161 7.24 5.26 -5.10
N TYR A 162 8.36 5.88 -4.71
CA TYR A 162 8.42 6.76 -3.54
C TYR A 162 7.47 7.99 -3.61
N PRO A 163 7.33 8.70 -4.76
CA PRO A 163 6.32 9.76 -4.90
C PRO A 163 4.89 9.30 -4.62
N TYR A 164 4.53 8.06 -4.96
CA TYR A 164 3.21 7.51 -4.62
C TYR A 164 3.07 7.25 -3.12
N GLY A 165 4.14 6.78 -2.46
CA GLY A 165 4.18 6.64 -1.00
C GLY A 165 4.02 8.00 -0.29
N LEU A 166 4.68 9.04 -0.80
CA LEU A 166 4.54 10.41 -0.30
C LEU A 166 3.11 10.96 -0.52
N ALA A 167 2.50 10.67 -1.67
CA ALA A 167 1.11 11.06 -1.93
C ALA A 167 0.12 10.37 -0.98
N LEU A 168 0.34 9.10 -0.65
CA LEU A 168 -0.47 8.39 0.34
C LEU A 168 -0.29 8.96 1.76
N HIS A 169 0.94 9.33 2.12
CA HIS A 169 1.22 10.03 3.38
C HIS A 169 0.45 11.35 3.47
N ASP A 170 0.55 12.19 2.44
CA ASP A 170 -0.13 13.49 2.41
C ASP A 170 -1.65 13.32 2.44
N LEU A 171 -2.20 12.34 1.70
CA LEU A 171 -3.63 12.01 1.77
C LEU A 171 -4.06 11.61 3.19
N GLU A 172 -3.24 10.81 3.89
CA GLU A 172 -3.52 10.44 5.28
C GLU A 172 -3.52 11.67 6.20
N LEU A 173 -2.57 12.59 6.02
CA LEU A 173 -2.50 13.83 6.81
C LEU A 173 -3.64 14.81 6.49
N ASP A 174 -4.13 14.84 5.26
CA ASP A 174 -5.30 15.63 4.86
C ASP A 174 -6.58 15.09 5.50
N LEU A 175 -6.74 13.76 5.54
CA LEU A 175 -7.89 13.10 6.16
C LEU A 175 -7.82 13.15 7.69
N TYR A 176 -6.61 13.02 8.25
CA TYR A 176 -6.35 12.92 9.68
C TYR A 176 -5.18 13.83 10.10
N PRO A 177 -5.41 15.15 10.26
CA PRO A 177 -4.34 16.10 10.56
C PRO A 177 -3.55 15.79 11.85
N TRP A 178 -4.16 15.08 12.81
CA TRP A 178 -3.50 14.63 14.04
C TRP A 178 -2.53 13.44 13.83
N HIS A 179 -2.45 12.86 12.62
CA HIS A 179 -1.42 11.90 12.22
C HIS A 179 -0.10 12.59 11.83
N ARG A 180 -0.01 13.93 11.93
CA ARG A 180 1.23 14.66 11.68
C ARG A 180 2.17 14.59 12.88
N ASP A 181 3.36 14.03 12.69
CA ASP A 181 4.46 14.14 13.66
C ASP A 181 5.37 15.32 13.27
N PRO A 182 5.45 16.39 14.07
CA PRO A 182 6.26 17.57 13.74
C PRO A 182 7.78 17.29 13.71
N ARG A 183 8.21 16.13 14.21
CA ARG A 183 9.61 15.69 14.14
C ARG A 183 9.88 14.74 12.98
N CYS A 184 8.85 14.41 12.19
CA CYS A 184 9.06 13.59 11.00
C CYS A 184 9.71 14.41 9.91
N VAL A 185 10.89 13.97 9.47
CA VAL A 185 11.58 14.60 8.33
C VAL A 185 11.17 13.84 7.09
N VAL A 186 10.17 14.38 6.39
CA VAL A 186 9.76 13.91 5.06
C VAL A 186 10.51 14.76 4.04
N PRO A 187 11.20 14.17 3.04
CA PRO A 187 11.86 14.95 2.01
C PRO A 187 10.84 15.82 1.28
N PRO A 188 11.21 17.08 0.92
CA PRO A 188 10.35 17.92 0.12
C PRO A 188 10.00 17.19 -1.17
N TRP A 189 8.71 17.10 -1.46
CA TRP A 189 8.21 16.52 -2.68
C TRP A 189 7.11 17.41 -3.22
N PHE A 190 6.98 17.41 -4.53
CA PHE A 190 5.85 18.06 -5.19
C PHE A 190 5.07 16.96 -5.88
N PRO A 191 3.73 16.94 -5.74
CA PRO A 191 2.93 16.10 -6.60
C PRO A 191 3.29 16.42 -8.05
N PRO A 192 3.41 15.41 -8.94
CA PRO A 192 3.52 15.67 -10.37
C PRO A 192 2.39 16.65 -10.72
N SER A 193 2.67 17.73 -11.45
CA SER A 193 1.60 18.57 -11.96
C SER A 193 0.63 17.69 -12.73
N ALA A 194 -0.67 17.77 -12.41
CA ALA A 194 -1.70 17.06 -13.17
C ALA A 194 -1.50 17.37 -14.67
N PRO A 195 -1.58 16.37 -15.57
CA PRO A 195 -1.54 16.63 -17.00
C PRO A 195 -2.67 17.58 -17.44
#